data_AF-A0A2A6CA89-F1
#
_entry.id   AF-A0A2A6CA89-F1
#
_cell.length_a   1.000
_cell.length_b   1.000
_cell.length_c   1.000
_cell.angle_alpha   90.00
_cell.angle_beta   90.00
_cell.angle_gamma   90.00
#
_symmetry.space_group_name_H-M   'P 1'
#
loop_
_entity.id
_entity.type
_entity.pdbx_description
1 polymer ?
#
loop_
_entity_poly.entity_id
_entity_poly.type
_entity_poly.pdbx_seq_one_letter_code
_entity_poly.pdbx_strand_id
1 'polypeptide(L)'
;MTTTVDPYADWYHQPLDGDDILAGGSLIFLTLIFVPLYLLVVAVFVSAEKEIIGFRYLISMAVADILCMIQYALLNGVAILTKSRIFYIDYTWFACCFHLPLIAWSRLLAIFAPHSFRLQTRRTSYALCIVFGWIAPLILECATHFQPFITTFYFEPALYGMTNDNFANIAIFILLQHRLTLGGASNRLLNVERK
;
A
#
# COMPACT_ATOMS: atom_id res chain seq x y z
N MET A 1 -22.72 1.41 18.65
CA MET A 1 -23.15 0.67 17.44
C MET A 1 -24.30 1.45 16.80
N THR A 2 -23.97 2.51 16.09
CA THR A 2 -24.88 3.11 15.11
C THR A 2 -24.91 2.15 13.93
N THR A 3 -26.08 1.62 13.61
CA THR A 3 -26.32 0.82 12.40
C THR A 3 -26.14 1.74 11.20
N THR A 4 -24.90 1.90 10.74
CA THR A 4 -24.60 2.52 9.45
C THR A 4 -25.14 1.56 8.40
N VAL A 5 -26.30 1.90 7.84
CA VAL A 5 -26.86 1.21 6.67
C VAL A 5 -25.78 1.29 5.60
N ASP A 6 -25.26 0.13 5.19
CA ASP A 6 -24.27 0.04 4.14
C ASP A 6 -24.89 0.57 2.84
N PRO A 7 -24.38 1.70 2.28
CA PRO A 7 -24.98 2.32 1.11
C PRO A 7 -24.90 1.43 -0.14
N TYR A 8 -24.08 0.36 -0.12
CA TYR A 8 -23.88 -0.55 -1.24
C TYR A 8 -24.58 -1.91 -1.05
N ALA A 9 -25.37 -2.10 0.01
CA ALA A 9 -26.05 -3.36 0.29
C ALA A 9 -26.85 -3.90 -0.90
N ASP A 10 -27.53 -3.01 -1.63
CA ASP A 10 -28.33 -3.38 -2.80
C ASP A 10 -27.48 -3.93 -3.95
N TRP A 11 -26.26 -3.43 -4.16
CA TRP A 11 -25.37 -3.88 -5.23
C TRP A 11 -24.96 -5.35 -5.06
N TYR A 12 -24.72 -5.79 -3.82
CA TYR A 12 -24.34 -7.16 -3.50
C TYR A 12 -25.41 -8.21 -3.84
N HIS A 13 -26.67 -7.80 -3.91
CA HIS A 13 -27.80 -8.69 -4.23
C HIS A 13 -28.22 -8.61 -5.70
N GLN A 14 -27.68 -7.67 -6.47
CA GLN A 14 -27.96 -7.54 -7.89
C GLN A 14 -27.18 -8.59 -8.70
N PRO A 15 -27.73 -9.09 -9.83
CA PRO A 15 -26.98 -9.94 -10.74
C PRO A 15 -25.72 -9.22 -11.25
N LEU A 16 -24.74 -9.98 -11.74
CA LEU A 16 -23.54 -9.38 -12.36
C LEU A 16 -23.94 -8.56 -13.58
N ASP A 17 -23.43 -7.33 -13.63
CA ASP A 17 -23.53 -6.47 -14.80
C ASP A 17 -22.34 -6.68 -15.75
N GLY A 18 -22.45 -6.19 -16.98
CA GLY A 18 -21.37 -6.19 -17.96
C GLY A 18 -20.13 -5.43 -17.47
N ASP A 19 -20.34 -4.34 -16.74
CA ASP A 19 -19.26 -3.55 -16.12
C ASP A 19 -18.53 -4.34 -15.04
N ASP A 20 -19.26 -5.10 -14.19
CA ASP A 20 -18.68 -5.96 -13.16
C ASP A 20 -17.79 -7.04 -13.81
N ILE A 21 -18.28 -7.65 -14.90
CA ILE A 21 -17.56 -8.68 -15.66
C ILE A 21 -16.31 -8.12 -16.31
N LEU A 22 -16.40 -6.92 -16.92
CA LEU A 22 -15.26 -6.28 -17.56
C LEU A 22 -14.20 -5.87 -16.52
N ALA A 23 -14.62 -5.25 -15.42
CA ALA A 23 -13.72 -4.80 -14.36
C ALA A 23 -13.04 -5.99 -13.67
N GLY A 24 -13.82 -6.93 -13.13
CA GLY A 24 -13.27 -8.09 -12.44
C GLY A 24 -12.51 -9.04 -13.37
N GLY A 25 -13.03 -9.28 -14.58
CA GLY A 25 -12.40 -10.12 -15.59
C GLY A 25 -11.09 -9.56 -16.11
N SER A 26 -11.00 -8.25 -16.36
CA SER A 26 -9.74 -7.61 -16.79
C SER A 26 -8.66 -7.69 -15.71
N LEU A 27 -9.00 -7.50 -14.43
CA LEU A 27 -8.06 -7.65 -13.32
C LEU A 27 -7.48 -9.07 -13.26
N ILE A 28 -8.33 -10.09 -13.30
CA ILE A 28 -7.89 -11.50 -13.28
C ILE A 28 -7.03 -11.81 -14.51
N PHE A 29 -7.44 -11.35 -15.69
CA PHE A 29 -6.68 -11.54 -16.92
C PHE A 29 -5.29 -10.90 -16.85
N LEU A 30 -5.19 -9.67 -16.33
CA LEU A 30 -3.90 -9.00 -16.12
C LEU A 30 -3.04 -9.77 -15.12
N THR A 31 -3.60 -10.27 -14.01
CA THR A 31 -2.85 -11.13 -13.07
C THR A 31 -2.28 -12.36 -13.78
N LEU A 32 -3.08 -13.05 -14.59
CA LEU A 32 -2.67 -14.26 -15.30
C LEU A 32 -1.53 -14.02 -16.29
N ILE A 33 -1.38 -12.79 -16.81
CA ILE A 33 -0.27 -12.43 -17.70
C ILE A 33 0.94 -11.93 -16.92
N PHE A 34 0.74 -10.99 -16.00
CA PHE A 34 1.84 -10.30 -15.33
C PHE A 34 2.51 -11.16 -14.26
N VAL A 35 1.79 -12.04 -13.55
CA VAL A 35 2.43 -12.92 -12.56
C VAL A 35 3.46 -13.85 -13.20
N PRO A 36 3.17 -14.59 -14.28
CA PRO A 36 4.17 -15.37 -15.00
C PRO A 36 5.33 -14.52 -15.53
N LEU A 37 5.06 -13.32 -16.04
CA LEU A 37 6.10 -12.40 -16.50
C LEU A 37 7.05 -11.99 -15.35
N TYR A 38 6.51 -11.65 -14.19
CA TYR A 38 7.32 -11.34 -13.01
C TYR A 38 8.08 -12.57 -12.51
N LEU A 39 7.51 -13.76 -12.56
CA LEU A 39 8.23 -15.00 -12.22
C LEU A 39 9.43 -15.24 -13.15
N LEU A 40 9.29 -14.94 -14.45
CA LEU A 40 10.42 -14.95 -15.39
C LEU A 40 11.50 -13.94 -14.98
N VAL A 41 11.10 -12.71 -14.65
CA VAL A 41 12.02 -11.65 -14.18
C VAL A 41 12.77 -12.09 -12.92
N VAL A 42 12.07 -12.69 -11.95
CA VAL A 42 12.69 -13.25 -10.73
C VAL A 42 13.71 -14.34 -11.09
N ALA A 43 13.38 -15.25 -12.02
CA ALA A 43 14.30 -16.30 -12.44
C ALA A 43 15.59 -15.74 -13.08
N VAL A 44 15.47 -14.67 -13.87
CA VAL A 44 16.62 -13.95 -14.44
C VAL A 44 17.45 -13.31 -13.32
N PHE A 45 16.81 -12.66 -12.35
CA PHE A 45 17.52 -12.02 -11.24
C PHE A 45 18.23 -13.02 -10.32
N VAL A 46 17.64 -14.19 -10.06
CA VAL A 46 18.26 -15.28 -9.29
C VAL A 46 19.49 -15.83 -10.02
N SER A 47 19.50 -15.81 -11.34
CA SER A 47 20.67 -16.20 -12.12
C SER A 47 21.81 -15.18 -11.98
N ALA A 48 21.48 -13.89 -11.92
CA ALA A 48 22.44 -12.78 -11.90
C ALA A 48 22.87 -12.32 -10.48
N GLU A 49 22.16 -12.71 -9.42
CA GLU A 49 22.42 -12.23 -8.03
C GLU A 49 23.80 -12.61 -7.47
N LYS A 50 24.44 -13.63 -8.06
CA LYS A 50 25.76 -14.12 -7.67
C LYS A 50 26.85 -13.13 -8.07
N GLU A 51 26.65 -12.43 -9.17
CA GLU A 51 27.61 -11.49 -9.74
C GLU A 51 27.30 -10.06 -9.31
N ILE A 52 26.02 -9.66 -9.36
CA ILE A 52 25.61 -8.28 -9.10
C ILE A 52 24.71 -8.23 -7.86
N ILE A 53 25.24 -7.63 -6.79
CA ILE A 53 24.60 -7.53 -5.47
C ILE A 53 23.25 -6.81 -5.54
N GLY A 54 23.12 -5.83 -6.45
CA GLY A 54 21.87 -5.08 -6.65
C GLY A 54 20.66 -5.95 -6.99
N PHE A 55 20.86 -7.09 -7.68
CA PHE A 55 19.75 -7.99 -8.00
C PHE A 55 19.11 -8.64 -6.77
N ARG A 56 19.85 -8.76 -5.65
CA ARG A 56 19.29 -9.31 -4.40
C ARG A 56 18.13 -8.46 -3.88
N TYR A 57 18.25 -7.14 -3.97
CA TYR A 57 17.19 -6.21 -3.58
C TYR A 57 16.04 -6.22 -4.60
N LEU A 58 16.35 -6.35 -5.89
CA LEU A 58 15.35 -6.44 -6.96
C LEU A 58 14.54 -7.74 -6.88
N ILE A 59 15.13 -8.86 -6.45
CA ILE A 59 14.39 -10.11 -6.18
C ILE A 59 13.33 -9.86 -5.10
N SER A 60 13.70 -9.24 -3.98
CA SER A 60 12.76 -8.97 -2.89
C SER A 60 11.63 -8.04 -3.32
N MET A 61 11.94 -7.00 -4.11
CA MET A 61 10.93 -6.10 -4.71
C MET A 61 10.00 -6.84 -5.67
N ALA A 62 10.55 -7.67 -6.57
CA ALA A 62 9.73 -8.43 -7.51
C ALA A 62 8.78 -9.41 -6.80
N VAL A 63 9.19 -9.98 -5.66
CA VAL A 63 8.29 -10.77 -4.81
C VAL A 63 7.18 -9.89 -4.22
N ALA A 64 7.49 -8.67 -3.76
CA ALA A 64 6.47 -7.72 -3.30
C ALA A 64 5.50 -7.34 -4.44
N ASP A 65 5.98 -7.11 -5.65
CA ASP A 65 5.13 -6.80 -6.82
C ASP A 65 4.20 -7.96 -7.19
N ILE A 66 4.69 -9.22 -7.14
CA ILE A 66 3.84 -10.41 -7.33
C ILE A 66 2.75 -10.47 -6.27
N LEU A 67 3.09 -10.24 -5.00
CA LEU A 67 2.11 -10.23 -3.91
C LEU A 67 1.10 -9.08 -4.07
N CYS A 68 1.53 -7.90 -4.51
CA CYS A 68 0.65 -6.79 -4.85
C CYS A 68 -0.31 -7.16 -6.00
N MET A 69 0.16 -7.85 -7.04
CA MET A 69 -0.72 -8.32 -8.13
C MET A 69 -1.75 -9.33 -7.63
N ILE A 70 -1.35 -10.25 -6.75
CA ILE A 70 -2.29 -11.20 -6.15
C ILE A 70 -3.31 -10.45 -5.28
N GLN A 71 -2.87 -9.53 -4.43
CA GLN A 71 -3.75 -8.83 -3.50
C GLN A 71 -4.68 -7.84 -4.23
N TYR A 72 -4.13 -6.93 -5.04
CA TYR A 72 -4.90 -5.83 -5.64
C TYR A 72 -5.56 -6.15 -6.97
N ALA A 73 -5.09 -7.16 -7.72
CA ALA A 73 -5.71 -7.55 -8.97
C ALA A 73 -6.52 -8.85 -8.81
N LEU A 74 -5.91 -9.94 -8.31
CA LEU A 74 -6.63 -11.21 -8.22
C LEU A 74 -7.74 -11.18 -7.17
N LEU A 75 -7.44 -10.83 -5.91
CA LEU A 75 -8.47 -10.83 -4.87
C LEU A 75 -9.56 -9.82 -5.13
N ASN A 76 -9.22 -8.61 -5.57
CA ASN A 76 -10.20 -7.58 -5.93
C ASN A 76 -11.04 -7.97 -7.16
N GLY A 77 -10.40 -8.57 -8.18
CA GLY A 77 -11.11 -9.08 -9.34
C GLY A 77 -12.11 -10.19 -8.97
N VAL A 78 -11.69 -11.11 -8.07
CA VAL A 78 -12.59 -12.13 -7.51
C VAL A 78 -13.71 -11.47 -6.71
N ALA A 79 -13.40 -10.52 -5.82
CA ALA A 79 -14.39 -9.84 -4.97
C ALA A 79 -15.49 -9.15 -5.79
N ILE A 80 -15.13 -8.52 -6.92
CA ILE A 80 -16.09 -7.93 -7.86
C ILE A 80 -16.98 -9.01 -8.47
N LEU A 81 -16.39 -10.08 -9.01
CA LEU A 81 -17.15 -11.13 -9.70
C LEU A 81 -18.02 -11.98 -8.77
N THR A 82 -17.58 -12.18 -7.52
CA THR A 82 -18.35 -12.93 -6.52
C THR A 82 -19.33 -12.05 -5.75
N LYS A 83 -19.34 -10.74 -5.99
CA LYS A 83 -20.06 -9.74 -5.20
C LYS A 83 -19.92 -10.02 -3.71
N SER A 84 -18.69 -10.05 -3.23
CA SER A 84 -18.39 -10.30 -1.81
C SER A 84 -17.29 -9.38 -1.32
N ARG A 85 -17.34 -9.02 -0.03
CA ARG A 85 -16.28 -8.26 0.62
C ARG A 85 -15.17 -9.20 1.08
N ILE A 86 -13.96 -8.95 0.60
CA ILE A 86 -12.76 -9.61 1.08
C ILE A 86 -11.99 -8.60 1.92
N PHE A 87 -11.81 -8.93 3.21
CA PHE A 87 -11.00 -8.12 4.09
C PHE A 87 -9.57 -8.65 4.10
N TYR A 88 -8.63 -7.81 3.67
CA TYR A 88 -7.21 -8.06 3.81
C TYR A 88 -6.52 -6.79 4.31
N ILE A 89 -5.34 -7.01 4.86
CA ILE A 89 -4.44 -5.99 5.38
C ILE A 89 -3.53 -5.56 4.20
N ASP A 90 -3.43 -4.25 3.92
CA ASP A 90 -2.68 -3.58 2.82
C ASP A 90 -1.14 -3.73 2.92
N TYR A 91 -0.67 -4.78 3.60
CA TYR A 91 0.72 -5.06 3.91
C TYR A 91 1.61 -5.06 2.67
N THR A 92 1.12 -5.66 1.58
CA THR A 92 1.94 -5.87 0.37
C THR A 92 2.26 -4.55 -0.31
N TRP A 93 1.32 -3.59 -0.30
CA TRP A 93 1.54 -2.25 -0.82
C TRP A 93 2.57 -1.49 0.00
N PHE A 94 2.45 -1.50 1.32
CA PHE A 94 3.46 -0.90 2.19
C PHE A 94 4.84 -1.55 1.99
N ALA A 95 4.90 -2.88 1.87
CA ALA A 95 6.13 -3.59 1.56
C ALA A 95 6.75 -3.11 0.24
N CYS A 96 5.97 -3.00 -0.83
CA CYS A 96 6.40 -2.48 -2.13
C CYS A 96 6.98 -1.04 -1.98
N CYS A 97 6.27 -0.15 -1.30
CA CYS A 97 6.71 1.22 -1.06
C CYS A 97 8.03 1.31 -0.28
N PHE A 98 8.28 0.41 0.67
CA PHE A 98 9.53 0.37 1.44
C PHE A 98 10.70 -0.26 0.68
N HIS A 99 10.44 -1.12 -0.29
CA HIS A 99 11.48 -1.67 -1.16
C HIS A 99 12.04 -0.62 -2.14
N LEU A 100 11.23 0.34 -2.59
CA LEU A 100 11.68 1.43 -3.48
C LEU A 100 12.86 2.25 -2.91
N PRO A 101 12.78 2.86 -1.71
CA PRO A 101 13.90 3.58 -1.12
C PRO A 101 15.05 2.65 -0.76
N LEU A 102 14.79 1.39 -0.41
CA LEU A 102 15.83 0.39 -0.15
C LEU A 102 16.67 0.10 -1.42
N ILE A 103 16.02 -0.03 -2.58
CA ILE A 103 16.70 -0.18 -3.86
C ILE A 103 17.48 1.08 -4.20
N ALA A 104 16.86 2.26 -4.07
CA ALA A 104 17.53 3.53 -4.31
C ALA A 104 18.79 3.69 -3.43
N TRP A 105 18.68 3.35 -2.15
CA TRP A 105 19.79 3.31 -1.21
C TRP A 105 20.91 2.36 -1.66
N SER A 106 20.57 1.15 -2.12
CA SER A 106 21.56 0.19 -2.61
C SER A 106 22.35 0.72 -3.81
N ARG A 107 21.70 1.47 -4.72
CA ARG A 107 22.35 2.12 -5.87
C ARG A 107 23.22 3.29 -5.43
N LEU A 108 22.74 4.06 -4.46
CA LEU A 108 23.49 5.17 -3.87
C LEU A 108 24.78 4.68 -3.20
N LEU A 109 24.69 3.58 -2.46
CA LEU A 109 25.83 2.96 -1.77
C LEU A 109 26.87 2.41 -2.76
N ALA A 110 26.43 1.90 -3.91
CA ALA A 110 27.33 1.44 -4.97
C ALA A 110 28.17 2.59 -5.57
N ILE A 111 27.67 3.83 -5.56
CA ILE A 111 28.38 5.01 -6.06
C ILE A 111 29.30 5.59 -4.98
N PHE A 112 28.79 5.81 -3.77
CA PHE A 112 29.57 6.46 -2.71
C PHE A 112 30.62 5.56 -2.05
N ALA A 113 30.34 4.26 -1.93
CA ALA A 113 31.21 3.31 -1.24
C ALA A 113 31.31 1.98 -2.00
N PRO A 114 31.87 1.98 -3.23
CA PRO A 114 31.91 0.78 -4.09
C PRO A 114 32.68 -0.39 -3.46
N HIS A 115 33.74 -0.10 -2.69
CA HIS A 115 34.51 -1.14 -2.00
C HIS A 115 33.68 -1.86 -0.94
N SER A 116 33.01 -1.11 -0.06
CA SER A 116 32.13 -1.68 0.96
C SER A 116 30.94 -2.41 0.35
N PHE A 117 30.36 -1.85 -0.73
CA PHE A 117 29.25 -2.48 -1.44
C PHE A 117 29.64 -3.84 -2.01
N ARG A 118 30.83 -3.96 -2.65
CA ARG A 118 31.32 -5.23 -3.21
C ARG A 118 31.58 -6.31 -2.15
N LEU A 119 31.95 -5.92 -0.93
CA LEU A 119 32.18 -6.84 0.18
C LEU A 119 30.88 -7.28 0.89
N GLN A 120 29.73 -6.71 0.51
CA GLN A 120 28.48 -7.02 1.16
C GLN A 120 28.06 -8.48 0.94
N THR A 121 27.99 -9.22 2.04
CA THR A 121 27.60 -10.64 2.01
C THR A 121 26.14 -10.81 1.60
N ARG A 122 25.82 -11.97 1.01
CA ARG A 122 24.44 -12.32 0.63
C ARG A 122 23.49 -12.26 1.83
N ARG A 123 23.94 -12.76 3.00
CA ARG A 123 23.16 -12.74 4.23
C ARG A 123 22.78 -11.33 4.64
N THR A 124 23.73 -10.39 4.59
CA THR A 124 23.49 -8.99 4.92
C THR A 124 22.47 -8.35 3.97
N SER A 125 22.57 -8.59 2.65
CA SER A 125 21.61 -8.06 1.67
C SER A 125 20.18 -8.55 1.93
N TYR A 126 19.99 -9.85 2.15
CA TYR A 126 18.66 -10.40 2.42
C TYR A 126 18.15 -10.01 3.81
N ALA A 127 19.01 -9.89 4.82
CA ALA A 127 18.62 -9.37 6.13
C ALA A 127 18.10 -7.93 6.04
N LEU A 128 18.76 -7.06 5.26
CA LEU A 128 18.27 -5.70 5.01
C LEU A 128 16.91 -5.70 4.31
N CYS A 129 16.72 -6.58 3.31
CA CYS A 129 15.42 -6.72 2.64
C CYS A 129 14.33 -7.17 3.61
N ILE A 130 14.60 -8.18 4.46
CA ILE A 130 13.64 -8.65 5.47
C ILE A 130 13.31 -7.54 6.46
N VAL A 131 14.30 -6.89 7.04
CA VAL A 131 14.09 -5.89 8.09
C VAL A 131 13.39 -4.65 7.53
N PHE A 132 13.91 -4.05 6.47
CA PHE A 132 13.40 -2.78 5.95
C PHE A 132 12.27 -2.94 4.95
N GLY A 133 12.28 -3.99 4.14
CA GLY A 133 11.29 -4.22 3.09
C GLY A 133 10.06 -5.00 3.55
N TRP A 134 10.13 -5.75 4.65
CA TRP A 134 9.01 -6.59 5.12
C TRP A 134 8.61 -6.29 6.57
N ILE A 135 9.55 -6.31 7.52
CA ILE A 135 9.21 -6.12 8.94
C ILE A 135 8.81 -4.67 9.24
N ALA A 136 9.60 -3.69 8.80
CA ALA A 136 9.27 -2.27 9.00
C ALA A 136 7.89 -1.87 8.44
N PRO A 137 7.52 -2.22 7.20
CA PRO A 137 6.18 -1.92 6.68
C PRO A 137 5.08 -2.68 7.43
N LEU A 138 5.31 -3.92 7.87
CA LEU A 138 4.34 -4.64 8.70
C LEU A 138 4.08 -3.93 10.04
N ILE A 139 5.15 -3.46 10.70
CA ILE A 139 5.04 -2.71 11.96
C ILE A 139 4.29 -1.40 11.70
N LEU A 140 4.65 -0.67 10.64
CA LEU A 140 4.00 0.59 10.31
C LEU A 140 2.51 0.38 10.03
N GLU A 141 2.19 -0.62 9.23
CA GLU A 141 0.82 -0.94 8.89
C GLU A 141 0.00 -1.30 10.13
N CYS A 142 0.47 -2.25 10.95
CA CYS A 142 -0.18 -2.58 12.21
C CYS A 142 -0.35 -1.33 13.08
N ALA A 143 0.69 -0.49 13.16
CA ALA A 143 0.64 0.76 13.88
C ALA A 143 -0.36 1.76 13.30
N THR A 144 -0.66 1.72 12.00
CA THR A 144 -1.71 2.58 11.40
C THR A 144 -3.10 1.97 11.50
N HIS A 145 -3.22 0.65 11.38
CA HIS A 145 -4.50 -0.07 11.36
C HIS A 145 -5.18 -0.07 12.72
N PHE A 146 -4.41 -0.15 13.81
CA PHE A 146 -4.96 -0.16 15.18
C PHE A 146 -5.15 1.23 15.80
N GLN A 147 -4.90 2.31 15.06
CA GLN A 147 -5.04 3.67 15.61
C GLN A 147 -6.42 4.24 15.32
N PRO A 148 -7.17 4.68 16.36
CA PRO A 148 -8.56 5.13 16.21
C PRO A 148 -8.72 6.44 15.43
N PHE A 149 -7.63 7.16 15.16
CA PHE A 149 -7.64 8.43 14.44
C PHE A 149 -7.25 8.29 12.95
N ILE A 150 -6.72 7.13 12.54
CA ILE A 150 -6.41 6.87 11.13
C ILE A 150 -7.61 6.19 10.49
N THR A 151 -8.02 6.69 9.33
CA THR A 151 -9.08 6.06 8.56
C THR A 151 -8.57 4.76 7.95
N THR A 152 -9.21 3.65 8.30
CA THR A 152 -8.95 2.36 7.66
C THR A 152 -9.41 2.45 6.20
N PHE A 153 -8.48 2.21 5.30
CA PHE A 153 -8.81 2.02 3.90
C PHE A 153 -9.22 0.57 3.68
N TYR A 154 -10.22 0.36 2.83
CA TYR A 154 -10.60 -0.96 2.37
C TYR A 154 -11.03 -0.87 0.91
N PHE A 155 -10.94 -2.00 0.22
CA PHE A 155 -11.44 -2.11 -1.14
C PHE A 155 -12.96 -2.30 -1.12
N GLU A 156 -13.69 -1.43 -1.81
CA GLU A 156 -15.14 -1.58 -2.01
C GLU A 156 -15.41 -2.04 -3.45
N PRO A 157 -15.84 -3.31 -3.65
CA PRO A 157 -16.14 -3.86 -4.96
C PRO A 157 -17.16 -3.04 -5.76
N ALA A 158 -18.18 -2.50 -5.09
CA ALA A 158 -19.22 -1.69 -5.73
C ALA A 158 -18.71 -0.36 -6.32
N LEU A 159 -17.55 0.14 -5.84
CA LEU A 159 -16.90 1.35 -6.36
C LEU A 159 -15.72 1.02 -7.28
N TYR A 160 -15.40 -0.26 -7.48
CA TYR A 160 -14.19 -0.72 -8.17
C TYR A 160 -12.89 -0.10 -7.61
N GLY A 161 -12.86 0.25 -6.32
CA GLY A 161 -11.77 1.06 -5.78
C GLY A 161 -11.68 1.05 -4.26
N MET A 162 -10.59 1.64 -3.76
CA MET A 162 -10.39 1.81 -2.32
C MET A 162 -11.20 3.00 -1.80
N THR A 163 -11.92 2.77 -0.71
CA THR A 163 -12.68 3.78 0.01
C THR A 163 -12.26 3.84 1.47
N ASN A 164 -12.80 4.81 2.20
CA ASN A 164 -12.68 4.88 3.65
C ASN A 164 -14.06 5.19 4.28
N ASP A 165 -14.24 4.79 5.52
CA ASP A 165 -15.52 4.97 6.22
C ASP A 165 -15.77 6.42 6.70
N ASN A 166 -14.78 7.33 6.60
CA ASN A 166 -14.72 8.49 7.51
C ASN A 166 -14.12 9.79 6.94
N PHE A 167 -14.23 10.05 5.63
CA PHE A 167 -13.84 11.35 5.04
C PHE A 167 -14.48 12.56 5.74
N ALA A 168 -15.75 12.44 6.15
CA ALA A 168 -16.49 13.52 6.82
C ALA A 168 -15.88 13.92 8.17
N ASN A 169 -15.44 12.94 8.97
CA ASN A 169 -14.88 13.21 10.30
C ASN A 169 -13.49 13.86 10.24
N ILE A 170 -12.66 13.48 9.26
CA ILE A 170 -11.36 14.12 9.03
C ILE A 170 -11.54 15.54 8.50
N ALA A 171 -12.45 15.76 7.54
CA ALA A 171 -12.74 17.10 7.05
C ALA A 171 -13.26 18.01 8.17
N ILE A 172 -14.16 17.52 9.03
CA ILE A 172 -14.66 18.24 10.20
C ILE A 172 -13.54 18.52 11.21
N PHE A 173 -12.65 17.56 11.46
CA PHE A 173 -11.50 17.75 12.36
C PHE A 173 -10.52 18.82 11.84
N ILE A 174 -10.17 18.76 10.55
CA ILE A 174 -9.31 19.77 9.90
C ILE A 174 -9.98 21.16 9.94
N LEU A 175 -11.28 21.23 9.64
CA LEU A 175 -12.04 22.49 9.70
C LEU A 175 -12.14 23.03 11.13
N LEU A 176 -12.34 22.18 12.14
CA LEU A 176 -12.34 22.55 13.56
C LEU A 176 -10.97 23.05 14.00
N GLN A 177 -9.89 22.34 13.62
CA GLN A 177 -8.53 22.72 13.96
C GLN A 177 -8.15 24.05 13.30
N HIS A 178 -8.54 24.27 12.04
CA HIS A 178 -8.36 25.54 11.33
C HIS A 178 -9.17 26.68 11.96
N ARG A 179 -10.39 26.41 12.46
CA ARG A 179 -11.22 27.41 13.15
C ARG A 179 -10.66 27.79 14.52
N LEU A 180 -10.06 26.83 15.24
CA LEU A 180 -9.43 27.05 16.54
C LEU A 180 -8.12 27.85 16.43
N THR A 181 -7.30 27.60 15.40
CA THR A 181 -6.07 28.39 15.16
C THR A 181 -6.37 29.84 14.76
N LEU A 182 -7.39 30.07 13.94
CA LEU A 182 -7.84 31.43 13.60
C LEU A 182 -8.49 32.16 14.78
N GLY A 183 -9.32 31.47 15.58
CA GLY A 183 -9.92 32.03 16.80
C GLY A 183 -8.88 32.40 17.86
N GLY A 184 -7.82 31.59 18.00
CA GLY A 184 -6.69 31.88 18.89
C GLY A 184 -5.84 33.08 18.44
N ALA A 185 -5.70 33.31 17.14
CA ALA A 185 -5.00 34.48 16.60
C ALA A 185 -5.80 35.78 16.80
N SER A 186 -7.12 35.74 16.59
CA SER A 186 -8.02 36.89 16.80
C SER A 186 -8.03 37.37 18.27
N ASN A 187 -8.04 36.45 19.24
CA ASN A 187 -8.01 36.80 20.67
C ASN A 187 -6.65 37.33 21.13
N ARG A 188 -5.55 36.98 20.45
CA ARG A 188 -4.23 37.53 20.73
C ARG A 188 -4.10 38.98 20.25
N LEU A 189 -4.66 39.30 19.08
CA LEU A 189 -4.67 40.68 18.55
C LEU A 189 -5.50 41.62 19.44
N LEU A 190 -6.68 41.17 19.89
CA LEU A 190 -7.55 41.96 20.78
C LEU A 190 -6.99 42.20 22.19
N ASN A 191 -5.99 41.42 22.63
CA ASN A 191 -5.30 41.62 23.91
C ASN A 191 -4.04 42.49 23.78
N VAL A 192 -3.49 42.65 22.57
CA VAL A 192 -2.37 43.56 22.29
C VAL A 192 -2.86 45.00 22.17
N GLU A 193 -4.04 45.23 21.59
CA GLU A 193 -4.64 46.58 21.50
C GLU A 193 -5.19 47.13 22.83
N ARG A 194 -5.24 46.30 23.88
CA ARG A 194 -5.74 46.69 25.21
C ARG A 194 -4.64 47.00 26.24
N LYS A 195 -3.38 47.04 25.82
CA LYS A 195 -2.24 47.53 26.63
C LYS A 195 -1.70 48.82 26.05
#